data_AF-A0A2D5WA99-F1
#
_entry.id   AF-A0A2D5WA99-F1
#
_cell.length_a   1.000
_cell.length_b   1.000
_cell.length_c   1.000
_cell.angle_alpha   90.00
_cell.angle_beta   90.00
_cell.angle_gamma   90.00
#
_symmetry.space_group_name_H-M   'P 1'
#
loop_
_entity.id
_entity.type
_entity.pdbx_description
1 polymer ?
#
loop_
_entity_poly.entity_id
_entity_poly.type
_entity_poly.pdbx_seq_one_letter_code
_entity_poly.pdbx_strand_id
1 'polypeptide(L)'
;MPTLLLLAVATLALPAAPQLPEDAGPYPVGIHSTTFSNPGPGDNTVQVRLWYPALTEGDDTEPDTANGPYPPVLFMHGYFAPPWFYGLLNRHLASYGLVVAAVGNQDGLLMNITRFAQDGRALVHWVEAQANDPTHFLHDMVTPGPWAGLGHSNGGEALLRIQEGEDTFTTLALMEPRWYDSNQIPLFPGHVLTVASTHDIVNPTANHARRYFENLSAARRNLYGLVIGGGHNGSLDFPSSIVNPLPHAEQHRMHRRLVGGFLRAELLDGEDELFHLFGSGVAGNPLESEGCSLDPAIWVRPGGPGGADDGGFLTGFAAYPGAELMIAAVAHGGPGPLFGSRGPGLFFGTFVAASGSVEEHFALRPVLAPGTPIFVRGIVSDPPAVTRLARFLIP
;
A
#
# COMPACT_ATOMS: atom_id res chain seq x y z
N MET A 1 -28.15 -58.17 6.13
CA MET A 1 -27.57 -56.95 5.54
C MET A 1 -27.05 -56.10 6.69
N PRO A 2 -25.73 -55.86 6.83
CA PRO A 2 -25.23 -55.00 7.89
C PRO A 2 -25.21 -53.55 7.40
N THR A 3 -25.82 -52.67 8.19
CA THR A 3 -25.87 -51.22 7.97
C THR A 3 -24.48 -50.64 8.23
N LEU A 4 -23.83 -50.10 7.19
CA LEU A 4 -22.56 -49.39 7.31
C LEU A 4 -22.83 -48.01 7.93
N LEU A 5 -22.34 -47.78 9.15
CA LEU A 5 -22.39 -46.48 9.81
C LEU A 5 -21.23 -45.63 9.25
N LEU A 6 -21.53 -44.65 8.39
CA LEU A 6 -20.54 -43.67 7.93
C LEU A 6 -20.22 -42.73 9.10
N LEU A 7 -19.02 -42.84 9.64
CA LEU A 7 -18.50 -41.88 10.61
C LEU A 7 -18.04 -40.63 9.83
N ALA A 8 -18.81 -39.55 9.87
CA ALA A 8 -18.40 -38.26 9.34
C ALA A 8 -17.31 -37.68 10.25
N VAL A 9 -16.05 -37.76 9.82
CA VAL A 9 -14.94 -37.05 10.47
C VAL A 9 -15.06 -35.59 10.05
N ALA A 10 -15.59 -34.76 10.94
CA ALA A 10 -15.53 -33.31 10.79
C ALA A 10 -14.07 -32.88 11.00
N THR A 11 -13.38 -32.56 9.90
CA THR A 11 -12.10 -31.84 9.96
C THR A 11 -12.39 -30.43 10.44
N LEU A 12 -12.15 -30.17 11.72
CA LEU A 12 -12.10 -28.80 12.25
C LEU A 12 -10.91 -28.10 11.57
N ALA A 13 -11.22 -27.21 10.62
CA ALA A 13 -10.21 -26.31 10.07
C ALA A 13 -9.69 -25.45 11.22
N LEU A 14 -8.39 -25.55 11.51
CA LEU A 14 -7.74 -24.61 12.41
C LEU A 14 -7.90 -23.20 11.80
N PRO A 15 -8.18 -22.16 12.60
CA PRO A 15 -8.21 -20.80 12.10
C PRO A 15 -6.85 -20.49 11.47
N ALA A 16 -6.86 -20.02 10.22
CA ALA A 16 -5.65 -19.57 9.56
C ALA A 16 -5.01 -18.48 10.44
N ALA A 17 -3.69 -18.55 10.62
CA ALA A 17 -2.96 -17.46 11.25
C ALA A 17 -3.25 -16.15 10.50
N PRO A 18 -3.40 -15.01 11.20
CA PRO A 18 -3.64 -13.74 10.55
C PRO A 18 -2.48 -13.45 9.58
N GLN A 19 -2.84 -13.24 8.31
CA GLN A 19 -1.89 -12.92 7.25
C GLN A 19 -1.30 -11.53 7.50
N LEU A 20 0.03 -11.41 7.50
CA LEU A 20 0.73 -10.15 7.64
C LEU A 20 0.86 -9.44 6.28
N PRO A 21 1.08 -8.11 6.25
CA PRO A 21 1.13 -7.38 4.99
C PRO A 21 2.25 -7.80 4.05
N GLU A 22 3.35 -8.39 4.56
CA GLU A 22 4.46 -8.90 3.77
C GLU A 22 4.28 -10.31 3.19
N ASP A 23 3.22 -11.02 3.59
CA ASP A 23 2.91 -12.36 3.11
C ASP A 23 2.38 -12.30 1.68
N ALA A 24 2.40 -13.42 0.95
CA ALA A 24 1.82 -13.47 -0.40
C ALA A 24 0.29 -13.43 -0.33
N GLY A 25 -0.34 -12.61 -1.16
CA GLY A 25 -1.79 -12.52 -1.28
C GLY A 25 -2.42 -13.77 -1.91
N PRO A 26 -3.76 -13.81 -2.01
CA PRO A 26 -4.50 -15.02 -2.38
C PRO A 26 -4.42 -15.36 -3.88
N TYR A 27 -4.04 -14.42 -4.75
CA TYR A 27 -4.03 -14.64 -6.19
C TYR A 27 -2.71 -15.28 -6.65
N PRO A 28 -2.75 -16.35 -7.47
CA PRO A 28 -1.62 -16.72 -8.30
C PRO A 28 -1.22 -15.56 -9.22
N VAL A 29 0.06 -15.48 -9.59
CA VAL A 29 0.59 -14.34 -10.34
C VAL A 29 1.07 -14.75 -11.72
N GLY A 30 0.50 -14.12 -12.73
CA GLY A 30 0.97 -14.17 -14.11
C GLY A 30 2.01 -13.08 -14.37
N ILE A 31 2.93 -13.37 -15.28
CA ILE A 31 3.97 -12.44 -15.70
C ILE A 31 3.97 -12.36 -17.22
N HIS A 32 4.01 -11.17 -17.79
CA HIS A 32 4.08 -11.00 -19.23
C HIS A 32 5.14 -9.97 -19.58
N SER A 33 5.99 -10.29 -20.55
CA SER A 33 6.98 -9.35 -21.09
C SER A 33 6.67 -9.08 -22.55
N THR A 34 6.60 -7.80 -22.90
CA THR A 34 6.27 -7.37 -24.25
C THR A 34 6.95 -6.04 -24.58
N THR A 35 6.73 -5.54 -25.78
CA THR A 35 7.18 -4.23 -26.21
C THR A 35 6.10 -3.54 -27.02
N PHE A 36 6.05 -2.21 -26.96
CA PHE A 36 5.23 -1.42 -27.89
C PHE A 36 6.02 -0.26 -28.47
N SER A 37 5.56 0.22 -29.64
CA SER A 37 6.15 1.40 -30.28
C SER A 37 5.58 2.67 -29.66
N ASN A 38 6.46 3.56 -29.21
CA ASN A 38 6.13 4.90 -28.75
C ASN A 38 6.72 5.92 -29.75
N PRO A 39 5.94 6.36 -30.76
CA PRO A 39 6.42 7.28 -31.80
C PRO A 39 6.61 8.73 -31.30
N GLY A 40 6.86 8.91 -30.00
CA GLY A 40 7.19 10.20 -29.38
C GLY A 40 8.61 10.69 -29.70
N PRO A 41 9.12 11.71 -28.98
CA PRO A 41 10.43 12.30 -29.25
C PRO A 41 11.57 11.28 -29.11
N GLY A 42 12.04 10.76 -30.25
CA GLY A 42 13.10 9.76 -30.33
C GLY A 42 12.71 8.42 -30.95
N ASP A 43 11.43 8.23 -31.28
CA ASP A 43 10.87 7.04 -31.95
C ASP A 43 11.41 5.73 -31.36
N ASN A 44 10.96 5.43 -30.14
CA ASN A 44 11.53 4.33 -29.36
C ASN A 44 10.55 3.18 -29.16
N THR A 45 11.12 1.99 -28.97
CA THR A 45 10.40 0.82 -28.50
C THR A 45 10.49 0.78 -26.98
N VAL A 46 9.34 0.75 -26.30
CA VAL A 46 9.23 0.63 -24.85
C VAL A 46 9.15 -0.86 -24.50
N GLN A 47 10.08 -1.32 -23.67
CA GLN A 47 10.09 -2.64 -23.05
C GLN A 47 9.17 -2.61 -21.84
N VAL A 48 8.35 -3.65 -21.72
CA VAL A 48 7.32 -3.74 -20.69
C VAL A 48 7.45 -5.06 -19.97
N ARG A 49 7.30 -5.03 -18.65
CA ARG A 49 7.06 -6.21 -17.83
C ARG A 49 5.83 -5.99 -16.96
N LEU A 50 4.90 -6.93 -17.02
CA LEU A 50 3.64 -6.92 -16.30
C LEU A 50 3.63 -8.04 -15.26
N TRP A 51 3.04 -7.75 -14.11
CA TRP A 51 2.63 -8.74 -13.11
C TRP A 51 1.14 -8.53 -12.83
N TYR A 52 0.36 -9.60 -12.85
CA TYR A 52 -1.09 -9.52 -12.74
C TYR A 52 -1.67 -10.75 -12.03
N PRO A 53 -2.85 -10.62 -11.40
CA PRO A 53 -3.61 -11.77 -10.92
C PRO A 53 -3.93 -12.75 -12.06
N ALA A 54 -3.66 -14.03 -11.85
CA ALA A 54 -3.81 -15.07 -12.86
C ALA A 54 -4.47 -16.33 -12.29
N LEU A 55 -4.98 -17.18 -13.16
CA LEU A 55 -5.58 -18.47 -12.76
C LEU A 55 -4.53 -19.49 -12.30
N THR A 56 -3.28 -19.32 -12.74
CA THR A 56 -2.12 -20.14 -12.34
C THR A 56 -0.88 -19.27 -12.26
N GLU A 57 0.11 -19.63 -11.44
CA GLU A 57 1.37 -18.89 -11.35
C GLU A 57 2.29 -19.23 -12.53
N GLY A 58 2.86 -18.21 -13.19
CA GLY A 58 3.86 -18.42 -14.24
C GLY A 58 4.00 -17.27 -15.22
N ASP A 59 4.89 -17.48 -16.21
CA ASP A 59 4.99 -16.58 -17.36
C ASP A 59 3.85 -16.91 -18.36
N ASP A 60 3.24 -15.87 -18.92
CA ASP A 60 2.19 -15.92 -19.95
C ASP A 60 0.96 -16.79 -19.59
N THR A 61 0.65 -16.91 -18.29
CA THR A 61 -0.51 -17.64 -17.78
C THR A 61 -1.81 -16.84 -17.93
N GLU A 62 -2.93 -17.54 -18.02
CA GLU A 62 -4.24 -16.91 -18.21
C GLU A 62 -4.58 -15.91 -17.07
N PRO A 63 -4.96 -14.66 -17.42
CA PRO A 63 -5.32 -13.63 -16.44
C PRO A 63 -6.64 -13.94 -15.72
N ASP A 64 -6.77 -13.54 -14.45
CA ASP A 64 -8.00 -13.70 -13.67
C ASP A 64 -8.96 -12.52 -13.88
N THR A 65 -9.72 -12.54 -14.99
CA THR A 65 -10.73 -11.49 -15.25
C THR A 65 -12.00 -11.66 -14.41
N ALA A 66 -12.17 -12.78 -13.70
CA ALA A 66 -13.39 -13.07 -12.95
C ALA A 66 -13.46 -12.31 -11.62
N ASN A 67 -12.30 -12.00 -11.03
CA ASN A 67 -12.20 -11.21 -9.79
C ASN A 67 -11.68 -9.78 -10.02
N GLY A 68 -11.37 -9.43 -11.28
CA GLY A 68 -11.05 -8.07 -11.70
C GLY A 68 -12.31 -7.22 -11.99
N PRO A 69 -12.14 -6.01 -12.53
CA PRO A 69 -10.87 -5.35 -12.85
C PRO A 69 -10.06 -4.97 -11.58
N TYR A 70 -8.75 -4.84 -11.73
CA TYR A 70 -7.81 -4.56 -10.63
C TYR A 70 -7.17 -3.17 -10.72
N PRO A 71 -6.84 -2.53 -9.58
CA PRO A 71 -6.12 -1.26 -9.58
C PRO A 71 -4.74 -1.35 -10.27
N PRO A 72 -4.42 -0.42 -11.19
CA PRO A 72 -3.13 -0.41 -11.86
C PRO A 72 -2.05 0.34 -11.07
N VAL A 73 -0.83 -0.18 -11.14
CA VAL A 73 0.38 0.40 -10.55
C VAL A 73 1.45 0.54 -11.63
N LEU A 74 1.93 1.76 -11.85
CA LEU A 74 3.13 2.00 -12.66
C LEU A 74 4.37 1.82 -11.78
N PHE A 75 5.22 0.86 -12.13
CA PHE A 75 6.50 0.65 -11.49
C PHE A 75 7.66 1.29 -12.29
N MET A 76 8.42 2.16 -11.64
CA MET A 76 9.60 2.82 -12.19
C MET A 76 10.85 2.40 -11.41
N HIS A 77 11.78 1.75 -12.10
CA HIS A 77 12.93 1.11 -11.48
C HIS A 77 14.11 2.05 -11.17
N GLY A 78 15.08 1.57 -10.38
CA GLY A 78 16.28 2.31 -10.02
C GLY A 78 17.35 2.35 -11.13
N TYR A 79 18.34 3.22 -10.98
CA TYR A 79 19.47 3.26 -11.92
C TYR A 79 20.19 1.90 -11.97
N PHE A 80 20.33 1.33 -13.17
CA PHE A 80 20.96 0.02 -13.38
C PHE A 80 20.29 -1.14 -12.63
N ALA A 81 19.00 -0.97 -12.29
CA ALA A 81 18.20 -1.98 -11.63
C ALA A 81 16.93 -2.21 -12.45
N PRO A 82 16.96 -3.02 -13.52
CA PRO A 82 15.79 -3.24 -14.38
C PRO A 82 14.65 -3.96 -13.64
N PRO A 83 13.42 -4.01 -14.19
CA PRO A 83 12.24 -4.50 -13.48
C PRO A 83 12.34 -5.93 -12.92
N TRP A 84 13.11 -6.82 -13.55
CA TRP A 84 13.30 -8.19 -13.07
C TRP A 84 14.16 -8.28 -11.80
N PHE A 85 14.75 -7.18 -11.33
CA PHE A 85 15.39 -7.09 -10.01
C PHE A 85 14.41 -6.83 -8.87
N TYR A 86 13.12 -6.61 -9.16
CA TYR A 86 12.05 -6.36 -8.19
C TYR A 86 10.91 -7.37 -8.35
N GLY A 87 11.20 -8.52 -8.97
CA GLY A 87 10.21 -9.55 -9.29
C GLY A 87 9.47 -10.05 -8.06
N LEU A 88 10.13 -10.22 -6.92
CA LEU A 88 9.47 -10.66 -5.68
C LEU A 88 8.53 -9.60 -5.11
N LEU A 89 8.92 -8.31 -5.17
CA LEU A 89 8.06 -7.22 -4.72
C LEU A 89 6.85 -7.06 -5.65
N ASN A 90 7.07 -7.03 -6.96
CA ASN A 90 5.99 -6.83 -7.93
C ASN A 90 5.03 -8.04 -7.99
N ARG A 91 5.54 -9.27 -7.82
CA ARG A 91 4.69 -10.47 -7.62
C ARG A 91 3.87 -10.35 -6.35
N HIS A 92 4.47 -9.91 -5.25
CA HIS A 92 3.75 -9.71 -4.00
C HIS A 92 2.59 -8.73 -4.16
N LEU A 93 2.81 -7.59 -4.82
CA LEU A 93 1.73 -6.63 -5.11
C LEU A 93 0.64 -7.26 -5.98
N ALA A 94 1.02 -7.96 -7.06
CA ALA A 94 0.06 -8.62 -7.93
C ALA A 94 -0.75 -9.71 -7.22
N SER A 95 -0.13 -10.45 -6.29
CA SER A 95 -0.81 -11.48 -5.51
C SER A 95 -1.94 -10.94 -4.62
N TYR A 96 -1.99 -9.63 -4.39
CA TYR A 96 -3.06 -8.94 -3.67
C TYR A 96 -4.15 -8.35 -4.55
N GLY A 97 -4.12 -8.58 -5.87
CA GLY A 97 -5.12 -8.03 -6.78
C GLY A 97 -4.73 -6.66 -7.34
N LEU A 98 -3.47 -6.47 -7.69
CA LEU A 98 -2.97 -5.26 -8.36
C LEU A 98 -2.37 -5.64 -9.72
N VAL A 99 -2.55 -4.80 -10.74
CA VAL A 99 -1.85 -4.96 -12.03
C VAL A 99 -0.64 -4.05 -12.04
N VAL A 100 0.56 -4.62 -11.96
CA VAL A 100 1.81 -3.86 -11.93
C VAL A 100 2.43 -3.83 -13.32
N ALA A 101 2.57 -2.63 -13.90
CA ALA A 101 3.21 -2.41 -15.19
C ALA A 101 4.54 -1.69 -15.01
N ALA A 102 5.63 -2.26 -15.52
CA ALA A 102 6.96 -1.69 -15.41
C ALA A 102 7.59 -1.41 -16.78
N VAL A 103 8.23 -0.25 -16.89
CA VAL A 103 9.10 0.08 -18.03
C VAL A 103 10.45 -0.61 -17.85
N GLY A 104 10.96 -1.26 -18.89
CA GLY A 104 12.30 -1.88 -18.91
C GLY A 104 13.40 -1.02 -19.53
N ASN A 105 13.06 0.11 -20.16
CA ASN A 105 14.01 1.03 -20.78
C ASN A 105 14.82 1.83 -19.74
N GLN A 106 15.90 2.48 -20.21
CA GLN A 106 16.77 3.31 -19.38
C GLN A 106 17.51 2.54 -18.27
N ASP A 107 17.72 1.24 -18.49
CA ASP A 107 18.47 0.30 -17.64
C ASP A 107 20.00 0.39 -17.82
N GLY A 108 20.47 1.14 -18.82
CA GLY A 108 21.90 1.32 -19.12
C GLY A 108 22.65 2.32 -18.25
N LEU A 109 23.96 2.45 -18.49
CA LEU A 109 24.89 3.31 -17.74
C LEU A 109 24.58 4.82 -17.80
N LEU A 110 23.73 5.26 -18.72
CA LEU A 110 23.38 6.67 -18.92
C LEU A 110 21.86 6.82 -18.92
N MET A 111 21.23 6.52 -17.78
CA MET A 111 19.79 6.72 -17.59
C MET A 111 19.41 8.19 -17.80
N ASN A 112 18.48 8.43 -18.72
CA ASN A 112 17.85 9.74 -18.89
C ASN A 112 16.47 9.72 -18.23
N ILE A 113 16.36 10.30 -17.03
CA ILE A 113 15.14 10.28 -16.22
C ILE A 113 13.95 10.96 -16.94
N THR A 114 14.20 11.98 -17.78
CA THR A 114 13.13 12.61 -18.57
C THR A 114 12.57 11.67 -19.63
N ARG A 115 13.45 10.94 -20.34
CA ARG A 115 12.99 9.89 -21.28
C ARG A 115 12.34 8.73 -20.54
N PHE A 116 12.85 8.38 -19.37
CA PHE A 116 12.26 7.33 -18.53
C PHE A 116 10.83 7.68 -18.13
N ALA A 117 10.59 8.90 -17.66
CA ALA A 117 9.26 9.42 -17.37
C ALA A 117 8.34 9.41 -18.61
N GLN A 118 8.85 9.80 -19.77
CA GLN A 118 8.09 9.75 -21.03
C GLN A 118 7.68 8.32 -21.40
N ASP A 119 8.57 7.34 -21.23
CA ASP A 119 8.29 5.91 -21.45
C ASP A 119 7.24 5.40 -20.45
N GLY A 120 7.34 5.80 -19.17
CA GLY A 120 6.36 5.45 -18.13
C GLY A 120 4.97 6.01 -18.42
N ARG A 121 4.88 7.28 -18.84
CA ARG A 121 3.61 7.88 -19.26
C ARG A 121 3.04 7.17 -20.48
N ALA A 122 3.87 6.85 -21.48
CA ALA A 122 3.42 6.10 -22.65
C ALA A 122 2.92 4.70 -22.28
N LEU A 123 3.55 4.05 -21.29
CA LEU A 123 3.11 2.74 -20.79
C LEU A 123 1.73 2.81 -20.13
N VAL A 124 1.44 3.84 -19.32
CA VAL A 124 0.10 4.06 -18.75
C VAL A 124 -0.96 4.11 -19.85
N HIS A 125 -0.77 4.99 -20.84
CA HIS A 125 -1.69 5.13 -21.98
C HIS A 125 -1.83 3.84 -22.80
N TRP A 126 -0.72 3.11 -22.99
CA TRP A 126 -0.75 1.84 -23.71
C TRP A 126 -1.54 0.77 -22.95
N VAL A 127 -1.33 0.62 -21.63
CA VAL A 127 -2.07 -0.35 -20.81
C VAL A 127 -3.56 -0.02 -20.79
N GLU A 128 -3.94 1.25 -20.65
CA GLU A 128 -5.34 1.66 -20.70
C GLU A 128 -5.98 1.35 -22.06
N ALA A 129 -5.27 1.59 -23.16
CA ALA A 129 -5.75 1.22 -24.49
C ALA A 129 -5.93 -0.30 -24.63
N GLN A 130 -4.96 -1.08 -24.16
CA GLN A 130 -5.03 -2.55 -24.21
C GLN A 130 -6.12 -3.13 -23.31
N ALA A 131 -6.38 -2.52 -22.15
CA ALA A 131 -7.46 -2.94 -21.26
C ALA A 131 -8.85 -2.73 -21.85
N ASN A 132 -8.97 -1.86 -22.87
CA ASN A 132 -10.21 -1.61 -23.61
C ASN A 132 -10.29 -2.37 -24.95
N ASP A 133 -9.28 -3.14 -25.33
CA ASP A 133 -9.27 -3.95 -26.57
C ASP A 133 -9.76 -5.38 -26.27
N PRO A 134 -10.93 -5.81 -26.78
CA PRO A 134 -11.50 -7.15 -26.51
C PRO A 134 -10.67 -8.31 -27.06
N THR A 135 -9.63 -8.02 -27.85
CA THR A 135 -8.71 -9.03 -28.38
C THR A 135 -7.42 -9.13 -27.59
N HIS A 136 -7.13 -8.19 -26.69
CA HIS A 136 -5.92 -8.17 -25.89
C HIS A 136 -6.12 -8.91 -24.56
N PHE A 137 -5.08 -9.58 -24.04
CA PHE A 137 -5.18 -10.34 -22.78
C PHE A 137 -5.42 -9.46 -21.54
N LEU A 138 -5.21 -8.14 -21.66
CA LEU A 138 -5.47 -7.16 -20.60
C LEU A 138 -6.93 -6.68 -20.58
N HIS A 139 -7.76 -7.11 -21.53
CA HIS A 139 -9.17 -6.75 -21.56
C HIS A 139 -9.83 -7.04 -20.21
N ASP A 140 -10.55 -6.05 -19.66
CA ASP A 140 -11.22 -6.11 -18.36
C ASP A 140 -10.30 -6.36 -17.13
N MET A 141 -8.97 -6.30 -17.28
CA MET A 141 -8.04 -6.52 -16.15
C MET A 141 -7.78 -5.29 -15.31
N VAL A 142 -7.95 -4.08 -15.84
CA VAL A 142 -7.51 -2.83 -15.20
C VAL A 142 -8.69 -1.92 -14.91
N THR A 143 -8.81 -1.44 -13.67
CA THR A 143 -9.85 -0.48 -13.30
C THR A 143 -9.59 0.86 -13.99
N PRO A 144 -10.63 1.53 -14.53
CA PRO A 144 -10.48 2.90 -15.01
C PRO A 144 -10.25 3.85 -13.85
N GLY A 145 -9.41 4.87 -14.04
CA GLY A 145 -9.17 5.90 -13.04
C GLY A 145 -7.68 6.16 -12.80
N PRO A 146 -7.35 7.06 -11.86
CA PRO A 146 -5.97 7.44 -11.63
C PRO A 146 -5.15 6.24 -11.15
N TRP A 147 -3.91 6.18 -11.61
CA TRP A 147 -2.98 5.11 -11.28
C TRP A 147 -2.34 5.33 -9.91
N ALA A 148 -1.75 4.27 -9.37
CA ALA A 148 -0.69 4.40 -8.37
C ALA A 148 0.69 4.36 -9.05
N GLY A 149 1.65 5.10 -8.48
CA GLY A 149 3.06 5.03 -8.87
C GLY A 149 3.89 4.38 -7.78
N LEU A 150 4.78 3.45 -8.15
CA LEU A 150 5.80 2.87 -7.27
C LEU A 150 7.18 3.06 -7.89
N GLY A 151 8.09 3.71 -7.17
CA GLY A 151 9.39 4.09 -7.74
C GLY A 151 10.56 3.84 -6.79
N HIS A 152 11.65 3.27 -7.29
CA HIS A 152 12.91 3.12 -6.54
C HIS A 152 13.98 4.11 -7.02
N SER A 153 14.70 4.77 -6.12
CA SER A 153 15.80 5.69 -6.45
C SER A 153 15.41 6.72 -7.53
N ASN A 154 15.96 6.61 -8.74
CA ASN A 154 15.65 7.50 -9.86
C ASN A 154 14.23 7.29 -10.40
N GLY A 155 13.66 6.09 -10.22
CA GLY A 155 12.29 5.79 -10.57
C GLY A 155 11.28 6.56 -9.72
N GLY A 156 11.59 6.84 -8.45
CA GLY A 156 10.77 7.72 -7.61
C GLY A 156 10.64 9.13 -8.19
N GLU A 157 11.75 9.70 -8.66
CA GLU A 157 11.74 10.99 -9.38
C GLU A 157 11.01 10.90 -10.72
N ALA A 158 11.20 9.82 -11.47
CA ALA A 158 10.55 9.65 -12.78
C ALA A 158 9.03 9.72 -12.67
N LEU A 159 8.44 9.18 -11.61
CA LEU A 159 7.00 9.30 -11.33
C LEU A 159 6.55 10.76 -11.17
N LEU A 160 7.33 11.58 -10.46
CA LEU A 160 6.98 12.99 -10.30
C LEU A 160 7.13 13.79 -11.58
N ARG A 161 8.07 13.42 -12.46
CA ARG A 161 8.15 14.02 -13.80
C ARG A 161 7.03 13.60 -14.72
N ILE A 162 6.44 12.42 -14.51
CA ILE A 162 5.18 12.06 -15.18
C ILE A 162 4.08 12.98 -14.65
N GLN A 163 3.98 13.13 -13.32
CA GLN A 163 3.01 14.01 -12.67
C GLN A 163 3.13 15.49 -13.11
N GLU A 164 4.35 15.98 -13.37
CA GLU A 164 4.61 17.31 -13.94
C GLU A 164 3.93 17.53 -15.30
N GLY A 165 3.82 16.47 -16.09
CA GLY A 165 3.28 16.53 -17.44
C GLY A 165 1.79 16.21 -17.51
N GLU A 166 1.26 15.45 -16.56
CA GLU A 166 -0.11 14.93 -16.57
C GLU A 166 -0.54 14.48 -15.17
N ASP A 167 -1.81 14.70 -14.80
CA ASP A 167 -2.38 14.26 -13.52
C ASP A 167 -2.66 12.75 -13.53
N THR A 168 -1.60 11.95 -13.55
CA THR A 168 -1.68 10.48 -13.67
C THR A 168 -1.95 9.80 -12.33
N PHE A 169 -1.31 10.26 -11.26
CA PHE A 169 -1.29 9.55 -9.98
C PHE A 169 -2.15 10.22 -8.90
N THR A 170 -2.81 9.38 -8.10
CA THR A 170 -3.38 9.80 -6.81
C THR A 170 -2.66 9.19 -5.62
N THR A 171 -1.87 8.14 -5.85
CA THR A 171 -1.11 7.43 -4.82
C THR A 171 0.32 7.21 -5.30
N LEU A 172 1.31 7.53 -4.46
CA LEU A 172 2.73 7.32 -4.75
C LEU A 172 3.42 6.56 -3.61
N ALA A 173 4.18 5.53 -3.94
CA ALA A 173 5.09 4.85 -3.04
C ALA A 173 6.53 5.03 -3.56
N LEU A 174 7.37 5.70 -2.77
CA LEU A 174 8.72 6.12 -3.15
C LEU A 174 9.73 5.37 -2.28
N MET A 175 10.51 4.46 -2.86
CA MET A 175 11.52 3.64 -2.17
C MET A 175 12.92 4.23 -2.37
N GLU A 176 13.56 4.65 -1.29
CA GLU A 176 14.88 5.28 -1.30
C GLU A 176 15.05 6.33 -2.42
N PRO A 177 14.04 7.21 -2.65
CA PRO A 177 13.96 8.01 -3.85
C PRO A 177 15.09 9.03 -3.91
N ARG A 178 15.56 9.34 -5.12
CA ARG A 178 16.59 10.36 -5.32
C ARG A 178 15.96 11.73 -5.49
N TRP A 179 16.22 12.63 -4.53
CA TRP A 179 15.80 14.03 -4.63
C TRP A 179 16.44 14.80 -5.81
N TYR A 180 15.60 15.52 -6.57
CA TYR A 180 15.99 16.41 -7.67
C TYR A 180 15.38 17.83 -7.59
N ASP A 181 14.70 18.16 -6.49
CA ASP A 181 14.05 19.47 -6.31
C ASP A 181 12.97 19.76 -7.38
N SER A 182 12.16 18.74 -7.71
CA SER A 182 11.02 18.88 -8.64
C SER A 182 9.98 19.86 -8.08
N ASN A 183 9.42 20.69 -8.97
CA ASN A 183 8.45 21.71 -8.60
C ASN A 183 7.04 21.15 -8.27
N GLN A 184 6.77 19.87 -8.54
CA GLN A 184 5.48 19.23 -8.21
C GLN A 184 5.46 18.65 -6.80
N ILE A 185 6.62 18.45 -6.19
CA ILE A 185 6.70 17.87 -4.85
C ILE A 185 5.79 18.65 -3.88
N PRO A 186 5.83 19.99 -3.82
CA PRO A 186 4.95 20.73 -2.92
C PRO A 186 3.48 20.78 -3.35
N LEU A 187 3.15 20.33 -4.57
CA LEU A 187 1.84 20.50 -5.19
C LEU A 187 1.02 19.21 -5.27
N PHE A 188 1.65 18.04 -5.11
CA PHE A 188 0.99 16.75 -5.23
C PHE A 188 -0.09 16.57 -4.15
N PRO A 189 -1.39 16.51 -4.48
CA PRO A 189 -2.47 16.48 -3.50
C PRO A 189 -2.85 15.06 -3.05
N GLY A 190 -2.19 14.04 -3.59
CA GLY A 190 -2.54 12.63 -3.35
C GLY A 190 -2.02 12.07 -2.04
N HIS A 191 -1.94 10.73 -2.00
CA HIS A 191 -1.43 9.97 -0.86
C HIS A 191 -0.01 9.48 -1.18
N VAL A 192 0.92 9.63 -0.25
CA VAL A 192 2.32 9.29 -0.45
C VAL A 192 2.86 8.48 0.71
N LEU A 193 3.57 7.41 0.39
CA LEU A 193 4.51 6.74 1.28
C LEU A 193 5.93 6.98 0.77
N THR A 194 6.80 7.49 1.63
CA THR A 194 8.24 7.53 1.38
C THR A 194 8.94 6.52 2.29
N VAL A 195 9.56 5.50 1.67
CA VAL A 195 10.41 4.52 2.34
C VAL A 195 11.86 4.98 2.27
N ALA A 196 12.52 4.97 3.40
CA ALA A 196 13.91 5.36 3.57
C ALA A 196 14.69 4.29 4.32
N SER A 197 16.01 4.35 4.23
CA SER A 197 16.92 3.37 4.83
C SER A 197 18.11 4.05 5.51
N THR A 198 18.32 3.79 6.80
CA THR A 198 19.37 4.47 7.60
C THR A 198 20.80 4.33 7.08
N HIS A 199 21.10 3.28 6.34
CA HIS A 199 22.41 2.98 5.74
C HIS A 199 22.35 3.09 4.21
N ASP A 200 21.45 3.92 3.68
CA ASP A 200 21.50 4.29 2.28
C ASP A 200 22.73 5.16 1.99
N ILE A 201 23.75 4.56 1.37
CA ILE A 201 24.98 5.25 0.96
C ILE A 201 24.94 5.82 -0.46
N VAL A 202 23.87 5.54 -1.21
CA VAL A 202 23.70 5.99 -2.61
C VAL A 202 22.88 7.27 -2.63
N ASN A 203 21.73 7.26 -1.96
CA ASN A 203 20.85 8.39 -1.73
C ASN A 203 20.71 8.62 -0.20
N PRO A 204 21.74 9.16 0.48
CA PRO A 204 21.69 9.39 1.92
C PRO A 204 20.39 10.05 2.38
N THR A 205 19.70 9.39 3.32
CA THR A 205 18.31 9.70 3.71
C THR A 205 18.04 11.18 3.93
N ALA A 206 18.90 11.86 4.70
CA ALA A 206 18.75 13.27 5.05
C ALA A 206 18.74 14.21 3.83
N ASN A 207 19.38 13.81 2.73
CA ASN A 207 19.48 14.61 1.51
C ASN A 207 18.48 14.20 0.44
N HIS A 208 17.77 13.08 0.63
CA HIS A 208 16.96 12.46 -0.40
C HIS A 208 15.57 12.07 0.12
N ALA A 209 15.36 10.84 0.59
CA ALA A 209 14.05 10.37 1.05
C ALA A 209 13.39 11.32 2.08
N ARG A 210 14.17 11.83 3.05
CA ARG A 210 13.64 12.78 4.04
C ARG A 210 13.12 14.08 3.39
N ARG A 211 13.76 14.54 2.32
CA ARG A 211 13.34 15.75 1.59
C ARG A 211 11.98 15.57 0.95
N TYR A 212 11.66 14.41 0.40
CA TYR A 212 10.31 14.15 -0.13
C TYR A 212 9.25 14.28 0.95
N PHE A 213 9.42 13.59 2.07
CA PHE A 213 8.49 13.69 3.19
C PHE A 213 8.31 15.13 3.70
N GLU A 214 9.40 15.90 3.83
CA GLU A 214 9.33 17.28 4.31
C GLU A 214 8.72 18.29 3.31
N ASN A 215 8.76 18.00 2.01
CA ASN A 215 8.36 18.94 0.97
C ASN A 215 7.04 18.59 0.28
N LEU A 216 6.46 17.41 0.51
CA LEU A 216 5.12 17.02 0.04
C LEU A 216 4.02 17.68 0.88
N SER A 217 3.97 19.02 0.87
CA SER A 217 3.11 19.80 1.76
C SER A 217 1.64 19.83 1.37
N ALA A 218 1.31 19.62 0.09
CA ALA A 218 -0.07 19.50 -0.39
C ALA A 218 -0.63 18.08 -0.26
N ALA A 219 0.21 17.07 0.00
CA ALA A 219 -0.23 15.69 0.06
C ALA A 219 -1.26 15.53 1.17
N ARG A 220 -2.42 14.96 0.81
CA ARG A 220 -3.49 14.70 1.77
C ARG A 220 -3.08 13.67 2.80
N ARG A 221 -2.24 12.72 2.41
CA ARG A 221 -1.62 11.74 3.30
C ARG A 221 -0.16 11.64 2.93
N ASN A 222 0.72 11.93 3.87
CA ASN A 222 2.17 11.87 3.68
C ASN A 222 2.74 11.02 4.80
N LEU A 223 3.23 9.84 4.44
CA LEU A 223 3.69 8.81 5.34
C LEU A 223 5.17 8.55 5.09
N TYR A 224 5.90 8.25 6.16
CA TYR A 224 7.32 7.99 6.10
C TYR A 224 7.67 6.76 6.91
N GLY A 225 8.43 5.85 6.31
CA GLY A 225 8.96 4.65 6.96
C GLY A 225 10.47 4.58 6.80
N LEU A 226 11.21 4.65 7.91
CA LEU A 226 12.67 4.55 7.97
C LEU A 226 13.11 3.15 8.44
N VAL A 227 13.61 2.34 7.51
CA VAL A 227 14.17 1.01 7.78
C VAL A 227 15.52 1.15 8.49
N ILE A 228 15.56 0.73 9.75
CA ILE A 228 16.74 0.78 10.61
C ILE A 228 17.71 -0.35 10.24
N GLY A 229 18.97 -0.01 10.00
CA GLY A 229 19.98 -0.92 9.47
C GLY A 229 19.83 -1.26 7.98
N GLY A 230 18.77 -0.83 7.30
CA GLY A 230 18.58 -1.04 5.86
C GLY A 230 19.44 -0.09 5.02
N GLY A 231 19.66 -0.42 3.75
CA GLY A 231 20.39 0.43 2.79
C GLY A 231 19.69 0.51 1.43
N HIS A 232 20.35 1.18 0.48
CA HIS A 232 19.73 1.62 -0.78
C HIS A 232 19.00 0.52 -1.58
N ASN A 233 19.59 -0.67 -1.60
CA ASN A 233 19.14 -1.79 -2.43
C ASN A 233 18.27 -2.78 -1.65
N GLY A 234 17.72 -2.38 -0.51
CA GLY A 234 16.92 -3.26 0.35
C GLY A 234 15.66 -3.82 -0.32
N SER A 235 15.16 -3.16 -1.38
CA SER A 235 14.00 -3.57 -2.17
C SER A 235 14.32 -4.53 -3.31
N LEU A 236 15.61 -4.77 -3.63
CA LEU A 236 16.00 -5.66 -4.72
C LEU A 236 15.84 -7.13 -4.34
N ASP A 237 15.64 -8.01 -5.31
CA ASP A 237 15.47 -9.45 -5.08
C ASP A 237 16.75 -10.16 -4.60
N PHE A 238 17.90 -9.50 -4.65
CA PHE A 238 19.20 -10.06 -4.29
C PHE A 238 20.01 -9.07 -3.44
N PRO A 239 20.86 -9.59 -2.53
CA PRO A 239 21.71 -8.73 -1.72
C PRO A 239 22.70 -7.96 -2.57
N SER A 240 22.84 -6.67 -2.30
CA SER A 240 23.95 -5.90 -2.85
C SER A 240 25.28 -6.36 -2.26
N SER A 241 26.39 -6.12 -2.97
CA SER A 241 27.74 -6.37 -2.44
C SER A 241 28.11 -5.50 -1.23
N ILE A 242 27.29 -4.48 -0.93
CA ILE A 242 27.41 -3.64 0.26
C ILE A 242 26.69 -4.36 1.42
N VAL A 243 27.43 -4.62 2.49
CA VAL A 243 26.90 -5.24 3.70
C VAL A 243 26.23 -4.16 4.55
N ASN A 244 24.90 -4.23 4.64
CA ASN A 244 24.10 -3.39 5.55
C ASN A 244 23.94 -4.12 6.90
N PRO A 245 23.77 -3.39 8.03
CA PRO A 245 23.55 -4.03 9.33
C PRO A 245 22.30 -4.89 9.42
N LEU A 246 21.21 -4.51 8.73
CA LEU A 246 20.00 -5.33 8.65
C LEU A 246 20.17 -6.39 7.55
N PRO A 247 19.90 -7.67 7.81
CA PRO A 247 19.96 -8.70 6.76
C PRO A 247 19.10 -8.35 5.55
N HIS A 248 19.57 -8.68 4.35
CA HIS A 248 18.85 -8.38 3.12
C HIS A 248 17.42 -8.94 3.09
N ALA A 249 17.21 -10.16 3.58
CA ALA A 249 15.88 -10.76 3.66
C ALA A 249 14.91 -9.94 4.51
N GLU A 250 15.39 -9.34 5.60
CA GLU A 250 14.59 -8.45 6.46
C GLU A 250 14.35 -7.10 5.79
N GLN A 251 15.35 -6.52 5.12
CA GLN A 251 15.15 -5.31 4.31
C GLN A 251 14.05 -5.53 3.26
N HIS A 252 14.12 -6.64 2.53
CA HIS A 252 13.17 -6.97 1.47
C HIS A 252 11.77 -7.24 2.02
N ARG A 253 11.66 -7.97 3.14
CA ARG A 253 10.40 -8.15 3.88
C ARG A 253 9.79 -6.82 4.27
N MET A 254 10.57 -5.88 4.79
CA MET A 254 10.09 -4.56 5.18
C MET A 254 9.56 -3.75 3.99
N HIS A 255 10.18 -3.87 2.81
CA HIS A 255 9.67 -3.21 1.60
C HIS A 255 8.32 -3.79 1.15
N ARG A 256 8.17 -5.13 1.14
CA ARG A 256 6.87 -5.78 0.89
C ARG A 256 5.82 -5.29 1.89
N ARG A 257 6.16 -5.30 3.18
CA ARG A 257 5.25 -4.84 4.25
C ARG A 257 4.79 -3.39 4.04
N LEU A 258 5.73 -2.47 3.87
CA LEU A 258 5.46 -1.05 3.78
C LEU A 258 4.70 -0.71 2.50
N VAL A 259 5.21 -1.15 1.34
CA VAL A 259 4.60 -0.81 0.04
C VAL A 259 3.31 -1.59 -0.16
N GLY A 260 3.30 -2.90 0.10
CA GLY A 260 2.11 -3.74 -0.02
C GLY A 260 1.00 -3.29 0.92
N GLY A 261 1.31 -3.07 2.21
CA GLY A 261 0.34 -2.56 3.17
C GLY A 261 -0.23 -1.19 2.79
N PHE A 262 0.62 -0.26 2.36
CA PHE A 262 0.18 1.07 1.93
C PHE A 262 -0.69 1.02 0.67
N LEU A 263 -0.26 0.34 -0.40
CA LEU A 263 -1.07 0.28 -1.62
C LEU A 263 -2.39 -0.47 -1.40
N ARG A 264 -2.43 -1.50 -0.55
CA ARG A 264 -3.69 -2.15 -0.16
C ARG A 264 -4.59 -1.21 0.65
N ALA A 265 -4.01 -0.40 1.54
CA ALA A 265 -4.75 0.61 2.30
C ALA A 265 -5.41 1.65 1.39
N GLU A 266 -4.67 2.15 0.39
CA GLU A 266 -5.13 3.25 -0.47
C GLU A 266 -5.95 2.78 -1.68
N LEU A 267 -5.75 1.56 -2.19
CA LEU A 267 -6.35 1.09 -3.44
C LEU A 267 -7.41 0.00 -3.26
N LEU A 268 -7.42 -0.71 -2.13
CA LEU A 268 -8.25 -1.90 -1.90
C LEU A 268 -9.09 -1.80 -0.61
N ASP A 269 -9.42 -0.57 -0.19
CA ASP A 269 -10.18 -0.26 1.03
C ASP A 269 -9.60 -0.86 2.33
N GLY A 270 -8.32 -1.26 2.30
CA GLY A 270 -7.64 -1.99 3.36
C GLY A 270 -6.98 -1.10 4.41
N GLU A 271 -7.52 0.06 4.78
CA GLU A 271 -6.78 1.00 5.68
C GLU A 271 -6.41 0.40 7.05
N ASP A 272 -7.06 -0.70 7.48
CA ASP A 272 -6.67 -1.43 8.68
C ASP A 272 -5.25 -2.03 8.56
N GLU A 273 -4.73 -2.18 7.34
CA GLU A 273 -3.32 -2.52 7.09
C GLU A 273 -2.36 -1.50 7.69
N LEU A 274 -2.77 -0.23 7.83
CA LEU A 274 -1.92 0.81 8.41
C LEU A 274 -1.60 0.55 9.89
N PHE A 275 -2.39 -0.28 10.59
CA PHE A 275 -2.01 -0.83 11.89
C PHE A 275 -0.62 -1.49 11.87
N HIS A 276 -0.31 -2.22 10.80
CA HIS A 276 0.94 -2.95 10.67
C HIS A 276 2.13 -2.07 10.28
N LEU A 277 1.88 -0.82 9.89
CA LEU A 277 2.89 0.14 9.44
C LEU A 277 3.13 1.25 10.47
N PHE A 278 2.07 1.71 11.16
CA PHE A 278 2.09 2.89 12.05
C PHE A 278 1.51 2.63 13.45
N GLY A 279 0.77 1.54 13.63
CA GLY A 279 0.23 1.11 14.92
C GLY A 279 1.15 0.12 15.65
N SER A 280 0.67 -0.47 16.75
CA SER A 280 1.43 -1.46 17.52
C SER A 280 1.72 -2.75 16.74
N GLY A 281 1.07 -2.97 15.60
CA GLY A 281 1.39 -4.06 14.68
C GLY A 281 2.81 -4.02 14.14
N VAL A 282 3.46 -2.85 14.17
CA VAL A 282 4.85 -2.66 13.76
C VAL A 282 5.85 -2.98 14.89
N ALA A 283 5.41 -3.16 16.13
CA ALA A 283 6.29 -3.34 17.28
C ALA A 283 7.28 -4.50 17.06
N GLY A 284 8.56 -4.23 17.33
CA GLY A 284 9.65 -5.19 17.14
C GLY A 284 10.23 -5.24 15.72
N ASN A 285 9.64 -4.54 14.74
CA ASN A 285 10.27 -4.36 13.44
C ASN A 285 11.39 -3.30 13.51
N PRO A 286 12.42 -3.40 12.65
CA PRO A 286 13.48 -2.39 12.53
C PRO A 286 12.98 -1.19 11.72
N LEU A 287 11.97 -0.49 12.23
CA LEU A 287 11.26 0.57 11.52
C LEU A 287 10.94 1.72 12.47
N GLU A 288 11.28 2.93 12.05
CA GLU A 288 10.73 4.17 12.58
C GLU A 288 9.71 4.71 11.58
N SER A 289 8.54 5.13 12.05
CA SER A 289 7.45 5.61 11.21
C SER A 289 7.03 7.02 11.63
N GLU A 290 6.73 7.87 10.65
CA GLU A 290 6.23 9.24 10.85
C GLU A 290 5.08 9.50 9.87
N GLY A 291 4.11 10.31 10.26
CA GLY A 291 2.92 10.59 9.46
C GLY A 291 2.50 12.05 9.55
N CYS A 292 1.95 12.55 8.47
CA CYS A 292 1.54 13.93 8.26
C CYS A 292 0.33 13.89 7.31
N SER A 293 -0.90 14.02 7.83
CA SER A 293 -2.09 13.64 7.07
C SER A 293 -3.29 14.56 7.28
N LEU A 294 -3.68 15.30 6.22
CA LEU A 294 -4.98 16.00 6.11
C LEU A 294 -6.14 15.00 5.93
N ASP A 295 -5.82 13.77 5.56
CA ASP A 295 -6.74 12.65 5.42
C ASP A 295 -6.35 11.56 6.43
N PRO A 296 -6.70 11.72 7.71
CA PRO A 296 -6.14 10.92 8.79
C PRO A 296 -6.55 9.45 8.61
N ALA A 297 -5.57 8.56 8.69
CA ALA A 297 -5.82 7.13 8.64
C ALA A 297 -6.50 6.68 9.92
N ILE A 298 -7.44 5.73 9.81
CA ILE A 298 -8.01 5.02 10.95
C ILE A 298 -7.91 3.51 10.73
N TRP A 299 -7.38 2.81 11.74
CA TRP A 299 -7.47 1.35 11.81
C TRP A 299 -8.32 0.92 12.99
N VAL A 300 -9.03 -0.19 12.83
CA VAL A 300 -9.84 -0.79 13.87
C VAL A 300 -9.64 -2.30 13.88
N ARG A 301 -9.38 -2.86 15.07
CA ARG A 301 -9.17 -4.30 15.28
C ARG A 301 -9.98 -4.80 16.46
N PRO A 302 -10.60 -5.99 16.37
CA PRO A 302 -11.16 -6.63 17.54
C PRO A 302 -10.08 -6.97 18.59
N GLY A 303 -10.46 -6.89 19.86
CA GLY A 303 -9.61 -7.25 21.00
C GLY A 303 -8.71 -6.13 21.51
N GLY A 304 -7.93 -6.44 22.55
CA GLY A 304 -7.02 -5.53 23.23
C GLY A 304 -5.57 -5.57 22.74
N PRO A 305 -4.69 -4.75 23.34
CA PRO A 305 -3.26 -4.75 23.04
C PRO A 305 -2.70 -6.17 23.19
N GLY A 306 -2.16 -6.72 22.09
CA GLY A 306 -1.67 -8.11 22.04
C GLY A 306 -2.68 -9.13 21.49
N GLY A 307 -3.84 -8.71 20.99
CA GLY A 307 -4.79 -9.55 20.26
C GLY A 307 -5.67 -10.46 21.13
N ALA A 308 -5.73 -10.21 22.45
CA ALA A 308 -6.64 -10.92 23.34
C ALA A 308 -8.07 -10.38 23.15
N ASP A 309 -9.03 -11.28 22.92
CA ASP A 309 -10.44 -10.92 22.80
C ASP A 309 -11.04 -10.69 24.19
N ASP A 310 -11.19 -9.42 24.57
CA ASP A 310 -11.87 -8.99 25.78
C ASP A 310 -13.28 -8.45 25.50
N GLY A 311 -13.80 -8.69 24.29
CA GLY A 311 -15.02 -8.09 23.77
C GLY A 311 -14.88 -6.61 23.42
N GLY A 312 -13.67 -6.05 23.49
CA GLY A 312 -13.35 -4.68 23.09
C GLY A 312 -12.80 -4.57 21.67
N PHE A 313 -12.30 -3.39 21.35
CA PHE A 313 -11.59 -3.13 20.11
C PHE A 313 -10.43 -2.16 20.31
N LEU A 314 -9.34 -2.38 19.59
CA LEU A 314 -8.25 -1.44 19.43
C LEU A 314 -8.54 -0.57 18.22
N THR A 315 -8.43 0.74 18.37
CA THR A 315 -8.43 1.64 17.22
C THR A 315 -7.28 2.59 17.31
N GLY A 316 -6.71 2.94 16.17
CA GLY A 316 -5.65 3.92 16.10
C GLY A 316 -5.73 4.78 14.87
N PHE A 317 -4.93 5.83 14.92
CA PHE A 317 -4.94 6.90 13.95
C PHE A 317 -3.53 7.32 13.60
N ALA A 318 -3.34 7.79 12.37
CA ALA A 318 -2.15 8.53 11.96
C ALA A 318 -2.55 9.90 11.39
N ALA A 319 -2.01 10.97 11.97
CA ALA A 319 -2.28 12.37 11.62
C ALA A 319 -1.06 13.26 11.92
N TYR A 320 -1.19 14.58 11.75
CA TYR A 320 -0.14 15.52 12.15
C TYR A 320 0.18 15.41 13.65
N PRO A 321 1.46 15.48 14.03
CA PRO A 321 1.84 15.68 15.42
C PRO A 321 1.13 16.91 16.03
N GLY A 322 0.48 16.72 17.18
CA GLY A 322 -0.28 17.76 17.86
C GLY A 322 -1.73 17.94 17.41
N ALA A 323 -2.20 17.17 16.42
CA ALA A 323 -3.61 17.16 16.04
C ALA A 323 -4.50 16.72 17.21
N GLU A 324 -5.60 17.43 17.43
CA GLU A 324 -6.67 16.98 18.33
C GLU A 324 -7.68 16.14 17.54
N LEU A 325 -7.98 14.97 18.08
CA LEU A 325 -8.81 13.96 17.45
C LEU A 325 -10.02 13.67 18.32
N MET A 326 -11.20 13.59 17.69
CA MET A 326 -12.40 13.04 18.27
C MET A 326 -12.83 11.76 17.55
N ILE A 327 -12.94 10.66 18.28
CA ILE A 327 -13.42 9.37 17.80
C ILE A 327 -14.86 9.19 18.26
N ALA A 328 -15.74 8.90 17.31
CA ALA A 328 -17.09 8.44 17.59
C ALA A 328 -17.23 6.98 17.16
N ALA A 329 -17.59 6.11 18.10
CA ALA A 329 -17.96 4.72 17.83
C ALA A 329 -19.44 4.50 18.15
N VAL A 330 -20.21 3.96 17.20
CA VAL A 330 -21.64 3.68 17.40
C VAL A 330 -21.90 2.21 17.10
N ALA A 331 -22.48 1.52 18.09
CA ALA A 331 -23.02 0.17 17.90
C ALA A 331 -24.46 0.26 17.38
N HIS A 332 -24.76 -0.38 16.26
CA HIS A 332 -26.15 -0.54 15.82
C HIS A 332 -26.69 -1.89 16.31
N GLY A 333 -27.55 -1.85 17.32
CA GLY A 333 -28.42 -2.98 17.63
C GLY A 333 -29.39 -3.22 16.46
N GLY A 334 -29.72 -4.48 16.16
CA GLY A 334 -30.63 -4.85 15.07
C GLY A 334 -32.01 -4.15 15.14
N PRO A 335 -32.84 -4.29 14.10
CA PRO A 335 -34.10 -3.54 13.98
C PRO A 335 -35.09 -3.91 15.10
N GLY A 336 -35.14 -3.09 16.15
CA GLY A 336 -36.20 -3.12 17.16
C GLY A 336 -37.48 -2.45 16.62
N PRO A 337 -38.69 -2.90 16.97
CA PRO A 337 -39.91 -2.51 16.27
C PRO A 337 -40.43 -1.11 16.60
N LEU A 338 -39.82 -0.39 17.54
CA LEU A 338 -40.33 0.90 18.03
C LEU A 338 -39.14 1.82 18.31
N PHE A 339 -39.03 2.88 17.51
CA PHE A 339 -37.99 3.91 17.49
C PHE A 339 -36.66 3.49 16.85
N GLY A 340 -36.21 4.25 15.83
CA GLY A 340 -34.86 4.15 15.28
C GLY A 340 -33.83 4.48 16.36
N SER A 341 -33.39 3.46 17.09
CA SER A 341 -32.50 3.60 18.23
C SER A 341 -31.06 3.79 17.74
N ARG A 342 -30.54 5.01 17.87
CA ARG A 342 -29.09 5.21 18.01
C ARG A 342 -28.66 4.37 19.20
N GLY A 343 -27.79 3.37 19.00
CA GLY A 343 -27.19 2.65 20.12
C GLY A 343 -26.30 3.58 20.97
N PRO A 344 -25.81 3.12 22.13
CA PRO A 344 -24.87 3.90 22.93
C PRO A 344 -23.67 4.28 22.06
N GLY A 345 -23.46 5.59 21.89
CA GLY A 345 -22.28 6.14 21.21
C GLY A 345 -21.16 6.31 22.22
N LEU A 346 -20.00 5.74 21.92
CA LEU A 346 -18.77 6.04 22.65
C LEU A 346 -18.09 7.23 21.95
N PHE A 347 -17.85 8.30 22.71
CA PHE A 347 -17.11 9.47 22.26
C PHE A 347 -15.82 9.54 23.05
N PHE A 348 -14.69 9.61 22.35
CA PHE A 348 -13.38 9.73 22.94
C PHE A 348 -12.61 10.84 22.23
N GLY A 349 -11.95 11.70 23.01
CA GLY A 349 -11.06 12.73 22.50
C GLY A 349 -9.63 12.42 22.92
N THR A 350 -8.68 12.54 22.01
CA THR A 350 -7.24 12.40 22.30
C THR A 350 -6.40 13.34 21.46
N PHE A 351 -5.13 13.49 21.84
CA PHE A 351 -4.15 14.23 21.07
C PHE A 351 -3.19 13.24 20.40
N VAL A 352 -2.90 13.48 19.12
CA VAL A 352 -1.88 12.71 18.41
C VAL A 352 -0.51 13.18 18.90
N ALA A 353 0.25 12.25 19.48
CA ALA A 353 1.57 12.52 20.04
C ALA A 353 2.58 12.92 18.95
N ALA A 354 3.81 13.24 19.39
CA ALA A 354 4.88 13.72 18.51
C ALA A 354 5.25 12.77 17.35
N SER A 355 4.92 11.47 17.44
CA SER A 355 5.17 10.46 16.41
C SER A 355 4.12 10.40 15.30
N GLY A 356 3.08 11.24 15.36
CA GLY A 356 2.05 11.28 14.31
C GLY A 356 1.09 10.08 14.31
N SER A 357 1.09 9.24 15.35
CA SER A 357 0.08 8.20 15.56
C SER A 357 -0.35 8.04 17.02
N VAL A 358 -1.56 7.50 17.24
CA VAL A 358 -2.12 7.17 18.56
C VAL A 358 -2.96 5.90 18.47
N GLU A 359 -2.93 5.07 19.50
CA GLU A 359 -3.81 3.91 19.63
C GLU A 359 -4.51 3.94 20.98
N GLU A 360 -5.80 3.60 20.98
CA GLU A 360 -6.62 3.47 22.18
C GLU A 360 -7.40 2.16 22.10
N HIS A 361 -7.46 1.45 23.24
CA HIS A 361 -8.28 0.26 23.37
C HIS A 361 -9.56 0.59 24.13
N PHE A 362 -10.69 0.19 23.56
CA PHE A 362 -12.01 0.42 24.12
C PHE A 362 -12.64 -0.91 24.53
N ALA A 363 -12.73 -1.14 25.84
CA ALA A 363 -13.51 -2.24 26.38
C ALA A 363 -15.02 -1.93 26.26
N LEU A 364 -15.77 -2.79 25.56
CA LEU A 364 -17.21 -2.63 25.42
C LEU A 364 -17.94 -3.26 26.62
N ARG A 365 -18.65 -2.44 27.40
CA ARG A 365 -19.47 -2.90 28.52
C ARG A 365 -20.87 -2.27 28.49
N PRO A 366 -21.96 -3.07 28.52
CA PRO A 366 -21.99 -4.54 28.49
C PRO A 366 -21.44 -5.09 27.15
N VAL A 367 -20.97 -6.35 27.16
CA VAL A 367 -20.46 -7.03 25.96
C VAL A 367 -21.57 -7.06 24.91
N LEU A 368 -21.29 -6.51 23.73
CA LEU A 368 -22.21 -6.54 22.59
C LEU A 368 -22.30 -7.96 22.02
N ALA A 369 -23.42 -8.30 21.38
CA ALA A 369 -23.57 -9.63 20.78
C ALA A 369 -22.57 -9.83 19.61
N PRO A 370 -22.02 -11.04 19.43
CA PRO A 370 -21.27 -11.41 18.23
C PRO A 370 -22.01 -11.02 16.94
N GLY A 371 -21.28 -10.50 15.96
CA GLY A 371 -21.82 -10.00 14.70
C GLY A 371 -22.46 -8.60 14.77
N THR A 372 -22.48 -7.95 15.93
CA THR A 372 -22.95 -6.55 16.05
C THR A 372 -21.99 -5.64 15.27
N PRO A 373 -22.49 -4.81 14.32
CA PRO A 373 -21.63 -3.87 13.62
C PRO A 373 -21.30 -2.67 14.50
N ILE A 374 -20.03 -2.32 14.54
CA ILE A 374 -19.52 -1.06 15.10
C ILE A 374 -18.99 -0.22 13.96
N PHE A 375 -19.37 1.05 13.99
CA PHE A 375 -18.88 2.08 13.08
C PHE A 375 -18.03 3.06 13.85
N VAL A 376 -16.81 3.30 13.38
CA VAL A 376 -15.85 4.22 13.99
C VAL A 376 -15.49 5.30 12.99
N ARG A 377 -15.50 6.57 13.44
CA ARG A 377 -15.08 7.72 12.63
C ARG A 377 -14.30 8.70 13.48
N GLY A 378 -13.17 9.15 12.96
CA GLY A 378 -12.36 10.22 13.55
C GLY A 378 -12.67 11.58 12.94
N ILE A 379 -12.52 12.63 13.72
CA ILE A 379 -12.53 14.03 13.28
C ILE A 379 -11.27 14.70 13.81
N VAL A 380 -10.45 15.25 12.94
CA VAL A 380 -9.33 16.14 13.30
C VAL A 380 -9.85 17.57 13.30
N SER A 381 -9.50 18.36 14.32
CA SER A 381 -10.07 19.70 14.51
C SER A 381 -9.33 20.82 13.78
N ASP A 382 -8.04 20.66 13.47
CA ASP A 382 -7.24 21.69 12.81
C ASP A 382 -6.14 21.10 11.89
N PRO A 383 -6.29 21.21 10.55
CA PRO A 383 -7.49 21.67 9.86
C PRO A 383 -8.63 20.66 10.03
N PRO A 384 -9.91 21.11 10.02
CA PRO A 384 -11.05 20.22 10.12
C PRO A 384 -11.07 19.16 9.01
N ALA A 385 -10.92 17.90 9.39
CA ALA A 385 -10.97 16.76 8.47
C ALA A 385 -11.67 15.59 9.13
N VAL A 386 -12.32 14.76 8.32
CA VAL A 386 -13.01 13.56 8.82
C VAL A 386 -12.41 12.34 8.17
N THR A 387 -12.09 11.34 8.96
CA THR A 387 -11.57 10.07 8.46
C THR A 387 -12.66 9.31 7.68
N ARG A 388 -12.25 8.25 6.99
CA ARG A 388 -13.21 7.24 6.52
C ARG A 388 -14.04 6.69 7.69
N LEU A 389 -15.21 6.18 7.35
CA LEU A 389 -16.04 5.43 8.28
C LEU A 389 -15.55 3.99 8.31
N ALA A 390 -14.82 3.61 9.36
CA ALA A 390 -14.42 2.22 9.57
C ALA A 390 -15.61 1.43 10.11
N ARG A 391 -15.75 0.17 9.66
CA ARG A 391 -16.80 -0.75 10.13
C ARG A 391 -16.17 -2.09 10.46
N PHE A 392 -16.49 -2.63 11.63
CA PHE A 392 -16.13 -4.00 11.99
C PHE A 392 -17.29 -4.71 12.68
N LEU A 393 -17.20 -6.04 12.77
CA LEU A 393 -18.15 -6.88 13.48
C LEU A 393 -17.51 -7.35 14.78
N ILE A 394 -18.29 -7.34 15.87
CA ILE A 394 -17.88 -8.02 17.10
C ILE A 394 -17.62 -9.51 16.78
N PRO A 395 -16.46 -10.06 17.20
CA PRO A 395 -16.12 -11.46 16.98
C PRO A 395 -17.17 -12.47 17.44
#